data_AF-A0A948F808-F1
#
_entry.id   AF-A0A948F808-F1
#
_cell.length_a   1.000
_cell.length_b   1.000
_cell.length_c   1.000
_cell.angle_alpha   90.00
_cell.angle_beta   90.00
_cell.angle_gamma   90.00
#
_symmetry.space_group_name_H-M   'P 1'
#
loop_
_entity.id
_entity.type
_entity.pdbx_description
1 polymer ?
#
loop_
_entity_poly.entity_id
_entity_poly.type
_entity_poly.pdbx_seq_one_letter_code
_entity_poly.pdbx_strand_id
1 'polypeptide(L)'
;MLPHNHFIIAGLVIAPVALIAGQNPGVDQLGLWIAAGGLASVLVDLDVVALVYLRAAKEDRLKPYRNPVKIFTKFKEFMRIIADCGLLKTAMQTHFLLSAILLLLVYCFGKDLIIPVALGVISHLVSDIPNILRRRSETQP
;
A
#
# COMPACT_ATOMS: atom_id res chain seq x y z
N MET A 1 -5.61 -3.45 0.42
CA MET A 1 -5.87 -4.68 -0.39
C MET A 1 -4.76 -5.70 -0.04
N LEU A 2 -4.43 -6.72 -0.86
CA LEU A 2 -3.16 -7.43 -0.67
C LEU A 2 -2.03 -6.72 -1.44
N PRO A 3 -0.80 -6.66 -0.89
CA PRO A 3 0.33 -5.96 -1.51
C PRO A 3 0.60 -6.28 -2.98
N HIS A 4 0.51 -7.54 -3.40
CA HIS A 4 0.74 -7.91 -4.81
C HIS A 4 -0.30 -7.31 -5.76
N ASN A 5 -1.55 -7.12 -5.30
CA ASN A 5 -2.57 -6.44 -6.09
C ASN A 5 -2.25 -4.95 -6.24
N HIS A 6 -1.74 -4.32 -5.18
CA HIS A 6 -1.27 -2.93 -5.22
C HIS A 6 -0.11 -2.75 -6.20
N PHE A 7 0.83 -3.71 -6.23
CA PHE A 7 1.91 -3.73 -7.22
C PHE A 7 1.37 -3.82 -8.65
N ILE A 8 0.47 -4.78 -8.92
CA ILE A 8 -0.09 -5.01 -10.27
C ILE A 8 -0.85 -3.77 -10.76
N ILE A 9 -1.73 -3.20 -9.92
CA ILE A 9 -2.50 -2.01 -10.30
C ILE A 9 -1.56 -0.82 -10.52
N ALA A 10 -0.57 -0.61 -9.65
CA ALA A 10 0.45 0.41 -9.87
C ALA A 10 1.19 0.21 -11.20
N GLY A 11 1.63 -1.01 -11.51
CA GLY A 11 2.26 -1.32 -12.80
C GLY A 11 1.38 -1.01 -14.00
N LEU A 12 0.10 -1.36 -13.95
CA LEU A 12 -0.88 -1.06 -15.00
C LEU A 12 -1.12 0.45 -15.18
N VAL A 13 -1.04 1.24 -14.11
CA VAL A 13 -1.15 2.70 -14.16
C VAL A 13 0.15 3.35 -14.67
N ILE A 14 1.30 2.84 -14.24
CA ILE A 14 2.61 3.43 -14.55
C ILE A 14 3.02 3.14 -15.99
N ALA A 15 2.79 1.93 -16.50
CA ALA A 15 3.20 1.52 -17.84
C ALA A 15 2.74 2.50 -18.96
N PRO A 16 1.45 2.89 -19.07
CA PRO A 16 1.03 3.84 -20.10
C PRO A 16 1.65 5.22 -19.92
N VAL A 17 1.82 5.69 -18.67
CA VAL A 17 2.45 7.00 -18.40
C VAL A 17 3.91 6.99 -18.80
N ALA A 18 4.64 5.91 -18.49
CA ALA A 18 6.04 5.73 -18.88
C ALA A 18 6.20 5.72 -20.41
N LEU A 19 5.30 5.04 -21.14
CA LEU A 19 5.33 5.00 -22.60
C LEU A 19 5.09 6.38 -23.24
N ILE A 20 4.17 7.17 -22.69
CA ILE A 20 3.84 8.52 -23.18
C ILE A 20 4.95 9.52 -22.83
N ALA A 21 5.39 9.54 -21.57
CA ALA A 21 6.37 10.50 -21.07
C ALA A 21 7.79 10.21 -21.57
N GLY A 22 8.14 8.94 -21.75
CA GLY A 22 9.47 8.49 -22.17
C GLY A 22 9.71 8.45 -23.68
N GLN A 23 8.72 8.80 -24.52
CA GLN A 23 8.82 8.75 -25.99
C GLN A 23 9.39 7.41 -26.52
N ASN A 24 8.77 6.28 -26.15
CA ASN A 24 9.31 4.91 -26.33
C ASN A 24 10.55 4.62 -25.47
N PRO A 25 10.41 4.61 -24.14
CA PRO A 25 11.49 4.20 -23.26
C PRO A 25 11.96 2.77 -23.58
N GLY A 26 13.25 2.51 -23.36
CA GLY A 26 13.79 1.15 -23.40
C GLY A 26 13.08 0.23 -22.40
N VAL A 27 13.15 -1.09 -22.64
CA VAL A 27 12.53 -2.10 -21.78
C VAL A 27 13.06 -2.02 -20.33
N ASP A 28 14.34 -1.70 -20.19
CA ASP A 28 15.02 -1.45 -18.93
C ASP A 28 14.42 -0.26 -18.16
N GLN A 29 14.19 0.86 -18.84
CA GLN A 29 13.62 2.06 -18.24
C GLN A 29 12.14 1.86 -17.87
N LEU A 30 11.37 1.19 -18.72
CA LEU A 30 10.00 0.80 -18.42
C LEU A 30 9.93 -0.13 -17.20
N GLY A 31 10.82 -1.14 -17.15
CA GLY A 31 10.95 -2.06 -16.03
C GLY A 31 11.30 -1.35 -14.73
N LEU A 32 12.23 -0.40 -14.76
CA LEU A 32 12.62 0.41 -13.61
C LEU A 32 11.45 1.24 -13.07
N TRP A 33 10.67 1.87 -13.96
CA TRP A 33 9.51 2.67 -13.55
C TRP A 33 8.43 1.83 -12.90
N ILE A 34 8.08 0.70 -13.51
CA ILE A 34 7.09 -0.24 -12.96
C ILE A 34 7.57 -0.79 -11.62
N ALA A 35 8.85 -1.19 -11.52
CA ALA A 35 9.41 -1.69 -10.27
C ALA A 35 9.44 -0.62 -9.18
N ALA A 36 9.91 0.59 -9.48
CA ALA A 36 10.01 1.68 -8.51
C ALA A 36 8.63 2.04 -7.94
N GLY A 37 7.64 2.29 -8.80
CA GLY A 37 6.31 2.66 -8.33
C GLY A 37 5.51 1.48 -7.77
N GLY A 38 5.66 0.28 -8.33
CA GLY A 38 5.03 -0.94 -7.79
C GLY A 38 5.55 -1.31 -6.40
N LEU A 39 6.87 -1.25 -6.20
CA LEU A 39 7.47 -1.49 -4.88
C LEU A 39 7.10 -0.37 -3.90
N ALA A 40 7.12 0.90 -4.33
CA ALA A 40 6.64 2.00 -3.50
C ALA A 40 5.20 1.78 -3.02
N SER A 41 4.31 1.36 -3.92
CA SER A 41 2.92 1.00 -3.62
C SER A 41 2.83 -0.13 -2.57
N VAL A 42 3.69 -1.14 -2.65
CA VAL A 42 3.75 -2.22 -1.65
C VAL A 42 4.32 -1.76 -0.30
N LEU A 43 5.32 -0.89 -0.32
CA LEU A 43 5.99 -0.40 0.89
C LEU A 43 5.06 0.40 1.80
N VAL A 44 4.03 1.04 1.25
CA VAL A 44 3.02 1.73 2.05
C VAL A 44 2.34 0.78 3.04
N ASP A 45 2.08 -0.48 2.67
CA ASP A 45 1.42 -1.48 3.54
C ASP A 45 2.29 -1.99 4.72
N LEU A 46 3.56 -1.59 4.82
CA LEU A 46 4.44 -2.05 5.89
C LEU A 46 4.02 -1.52 7.26
N ASP A 47 3.33 -0.39 7.34
CA ASP A 47 2.77 0.08 8.61
C ASP A 47 1.73 -0.86 9.18
N VAL A 48 0.88 -1.49 8.38
CA VAL A 48 -0.14 -2.42 8.87
C VAL A 48 0.55 -3.59 9.55
N VAL A 49 1.65 -4.09 8.97
CA VAL A 49 2.48 -5.13 9.62
C VAL A 49 3.06 -4.60 10.92
N ALA A 50 3.66 -3.40 10.92
CA ALA A 50 4.25 -2.81 12.13
C ALA A 50 3.20 -2.57 13.23
N LEU A 51 2.04 -2.03 12.89
CA LEU A 51 0.91 -1.77 13.78
C LEU A 51 0.36 -3.07 14.38
N VAL A 52 0.25 -4.13 13.59
CA VAL A 52 -0.15 -5.45 14.09
C VAL A 52 0.86 -5.97 15.08
N TYR A 53 2.16 -5.87 14.77
CA TYR A 53 3.21 -6.27 15.70
C TYR A 53 3.17 -5.50 17.03
N LEU A 54 2.96 -4.18 16.97
CA LEU A 54 2.87 -3.32 18.15
C LEU A 54 1.60 -3.61 18.97
N ARG A 55 0.46 -3.79 18.30
CA ARG A 55 -0.83 -4.01 18.99
C ARG A 55 -1.00 -5.44 19.50
N ALA A 56 -0.36 -6.43 18.88
CA ALA A 56 -0.44 -7.83 19.31
C ALA A 56 0.10 -8.09 20.73
N ALA A 57 0.84 -7.14 21.31
CA ALA A 57 1.22 -7.19 22.72
C ALA A 57 0.02 -7.03 23.68
N LYS A 58 -1.03 -6.31 23.24
CA LYS A 58 -2.22 -6.00 24.05
C LYS A 58 -3.49 -6.71 23.57
N GLU A 59 -3.48 -7.24 22.35
CA GLU A 59 -4.65 -7.87 21.73
C GLU A 59 -4.29 -9.29 21.24
N ASP A 60 -4.80 -10.29 21.95
CA ASP A 60 -4.50 -11.70 21.69
C ASP A 60 -4.96 -12.15 20.31
N ARG A 61 -6.07 -11.60 19.80
CA ARG A 61 -6.61 -11.90 18.47
C ARG A 61 -5.65 -11.53 17.35
N LEU A 62 -4.72 -10.60 17.57
CA LEU A 62 -3.73 -10.15 16.58
C LEU A 62 -2.44 -10.98 16.59
N LYS A 63 -2.16 -11.75 17.65
CA LYS A 63 -0.93 -12.55 17.78
C LYS A 63 -0.69 -13.50 16.58
N PRO A 64 -1.69 -14.20 16.02
CA PRO A 64 -1.47 -15.03 14.85
C PRO A 64 -0.99 -14.24 13.63
N TYR A 65 -1.39 -12.98 13.51
CA TYR A 65 -1.11 -12.13 12.35
C TYR A 65 0.25 -11.42 12.44
N ARG A 66 1.03 -11.64 13.50
CA ARG A 66 2.46 -11.30 13.51
C ARG A 66 3.22 -12.04 12.42
N ASN A 67 2.74 -13.20 11.96
CA ASN A 67 3.29 -13.82 10.75
C ASN A 67 2.60 -13.20 9.52
N PRO A 68 3.32 -12.47 8.63
CA PRO A 68 2.73 -11.86 7.44
C PRO A 68 2.03 -12.88 6.53
N VAL A 69 2.54 -14.12 6.45
CA VAL A 69 1.92 -15.20 5.66
C VAL A 69 0.48 -15.48 6.12
N LYS A 70 0.20 -15.35 7.42
CA LYS A 70 -1.16 -15.49 7.96
C LYS A 70 -2.07 -14.32 7.57
N ILE A 71 -1.52 -13.11 7.39
CA ILE A 71 -2.25 -11.96 6.85
C ILE A 71 -2.69 -12.27 5.42
N PHE A 72 -1.79 -12.77 4.56
CA PHE A 72 -2.11 -13.10 3.18
C PHE A 72 -3.17 -14.22 3.07
N THR A 73 -2.97 -15.32 3.80
CA THR A 73 -3.85 -16.49 3.72
C THR A 73 -5.23 -16.26 4.35
N LYS A 74 -5.32 -15.39 5.37
CA LYS A 74 -6.56 -15.10 6.10
C LYS A 74 -6.98 -13.64 6.04
N PHE A 75 -6.75 -12.98 4.89
CA PHE A 75 -6.92 -11.53 4.74
C PHE A 75 -8.31 -11.00 5.15
N LYS A 76 -9.39 -11.71 4.80
CA LYS A 76 -10.75 -11.30 5.19
C LYS A 76 -10.96 -11.32 6.72
N GLU A 77 -10.46 -12.36 7.37
CA GLU A 77 -10.54 -12.52 8.84
C GLU A 77 -9.68 -11.46 9.54
N PHE A 78 -8.46 -11.26 9.04
CA PHE A 78 -7.53 -10.24 9.49
C PHE A 78 -8.15 -8.83 9.44
N MET A 79 -8.71 -8.43 8.29
CA MET A 79 -9.32 -7.12 8.13
C MET A 79 -10.52 -6.90 9.05
N ARG A 80 -11.28 -7.95 9.36
CA ARG A 80 -12.36 -7.88 10.36
C ARG A 80 -11.78 -7.61 11.75
N ILE A 81 -10.75 -8.36 12.16
CA ILE A 81 -10.13 -8.18 13.47
C ILE A 81 -9.51 -6.78 13.60
N ILE A 82 -8.84 -6.27 12.56
CA ILE A 82 -8.31 -4.89 12.55
C ILE A 82 -9.43 -3.85 12.71
N ALA A 83 -10.58 -4.04 12.07
CA ALA A 83 -11.73 -3.16 12.21
C ALA A 83 -12.31 -3.24 13.64
N ASP A 84 -12.55 -4.44 14.17
CA ASP A 84 -13.10 -4.67 15.51
C ASP A 84 -12.21 -4.07 16.61
N CYS A 85 -10.88 -4.16 16.44
CA CYS A 85 -9.91 -3.63 17.40
C CYS A 85 -9.69 -2.10 17.27
N GLY A 86 -10.44 -1.43 16.38
CA GLY A 86 -10.32 0.01 16.12
C GLY A 86 -9.01 0.44 15.47
N LEU A 87 -8.21 -0.51 14.96
CA LEU A 87 -6.91 -0.24 14.33
C LEU A 87 -7.02 0.34 12.92
N LEU A 88 -8.18 0.18 12.27
CA LEU A 88 -8.37 0.61 10.88
C LEU A 88 -8.12 2.11 10.69
N LYS A 89 -8.58 2.94 11.63
CA LYS A 89 -8.36 4.40 11.56
C LYS A 89 -6.87 4.75 11.69
N THR A 90 -6.17 4.09 12.62
CA THR A 90 -4.73 4.28 12.83
C THR A 90 -3.94 3.85 11.60
N ALA A 91 -4.27 2.69 11.03
CA ALA A 91 -3.65 2.20 9.80
C ALA A 91 -3.84 3.19 8.64
N MET A 92 -5.05 3.74 8.45
CA MET A 92 -5.24 4.76 7.43
C MET A 92 -4.39 6.01 7.66
N GLN A 93 -4.27 6.48 8.91
CA GLN A 93 -3.44 7.65 9.23
C GLN A 93 -1.96 7.38 8.96
N THR A 94 -1.46 6.19 9.31
CA THR A 94 -0.07 5.79 9.04
C THR A 94 0.17 5.60 7.54
N HIS A 95 -0.80 5.09 6.78
CA HIS A 95 -0.72 4.93 5.32
C HIS A 95 -0.45 6.28 4.65
N PHE A 96 -1.23 7.32 5.03
CA PHE A 96 -1.02 8.68 4.52
C PHE A 96 0.32 9.28 4.96
N LEU A 97 0.72 9.07 6.22
CA LEU A 97 1.99 9.57 6.73
C LEU A 97 3.18 8.93 6.00
N LEU A 98 3.18 7.60 5.84
CA LEU A 98 4.21 6.87 5.09
C LEU A 98 4.24 7.28 3.64
N SER A 99 3.07 7.47 3.01
CA SER A 99 2.98 7.99 1.65
C SER A 99 3.67 9.35 1.53
N ALA A 100 3.39 10.28 2.46
CA ALA A 100 4.02 11.60 2.46
C ALA A 100 5.54 11.52 2.70
N ILE A 101 5.99 10.70 3.64
CA ILE A 101 7.41 10.47 3.93
C ILE A 101 8.11 9.88 2.70
N LEU A 102 7.52 8.88 2.06
CA LEU A 102 8.08 8.22 0.89
C LEU A 102 8.24 9.20 -0.27
N LEU A 103 7.22 10.02 -0.55
CA LEU A 103 7.29 11.05 -1.58
C LEU A 103 8.34 12.11 -1.26
N LEU A 104 8.44 12.54 -0.01
CA LEU A 104 9.45 13.50 0.42
C LEU A 104 10.87 12.95 0.27
N LEU A 105 11.10 11.70 0.67
CA LEU A 105 12.40 11.04 0.54
C LEU A 105 12.79 10.93 -0.94
N VAL A 106 11.88 10.51 -1.81
CA VAL A 106 12.17 10.39 -3.25
C VAL A 106 12.37 11.78 -3.87
N TYR A 107 11.63 12.80 -3.45
CA TYR A 107 11.83 14.17 -3.90
C TYR A 107 13.23 14.70 -3.53
N CYS A 108 13.71 14.41 -2.32
CA CYS A 108 15.01 14.85 -1.85
C CYS A 108 16.19 14.07 -2.45
N PHE A 109 16.06 12.74 -2.60
CA PHE A 109 17.19 11.84 -2.87
C PHE A 109 17.11 11.09 -4.22
N GLY A 110 15.96 11.06 -4.88
CA GLY A 110 15.71 10.23 -6.06
C GLY A 110 14.76 10.89 -7.06
N LYS A 111 15.07 12.13 -7.45
CA LYS A 111 14.20 12.98 -8.28
C LYS A 111 13.74 12.29 -9.56
N ASP A 112 14.58 11.50 -10.21
CA ASP A 112 14.24 10.80 -11.45
C ASP A 112 13.15 9.71 -11.26
N LEU A 113 12.93 9.28 -10.03
CA LEU A 113 11.91 8.29 -9.66
C LEU A 113 10.65 8.93 -9.05
N ILE A 114 10.57 10.26 -8.96
CA ILE A 114 9.44 10.92 -8.30
C ILE A 114 8.11 10.62 -8.97
N ILE A 115 8.09 10.58 -10.31
CA ILE A 115 6.89 10.31 -11.09
C ILE A 115 6.41 8.86 -10.88
N PRO A 116 7.22 7.81 -11.14
CA PRO A 116 6.75 6.44 -10.94
C PRO A 116 6.36 6.17 -9.48
N VAL A 117 7.08 6.72 -8.49
CA VAL A 117 6.73 6.57 -7.07
C VAL A 117 5.43 7.28 -6.74
N ALA A 118 5.21 8.51 -7.21
CA ALA A 118 3.96 9.24 -7.00
C ALA A 118 2.76 8.50 -7.59
N LEU A 119 2.90 7.98 -8.80
CA LEU A 119 1.85 7.16 -9.42
C LEU A 119 1.59 5.87 -8.62
N GLY A 120 2.64 5.22 -8.11
CA GLY A 120 2.53 4.06 -7.24
C GLY A 120 1.74 4.36 -5.96
N VAL A 121 2.08 5.44 -5.27
CA VAL A 121 1.41 5.91 -4.04
C VAL A 121 -0.05 6.29 -4.31
N ILE A 122 -0.32 7.05 -5.37
CA ILE A 122 -1.69 7.46 -5.73
C ILE A 122 -2.53 6.23 -6.07
N SER A 123 -2.01 5.33 -6.90
CA SER A 123 -2.65 4.06 -7.26
C SER A 123 -3.01 3.24 -6.02
N HIS A 124 -2.06 3.13 -5.08
CA HIS A 124 -2.28 2.46 -3.80
C HIS A 124 -3.48 3.04 -3.06
N LEU A 125 -3.46 4.35 -2.77
CA LEU A 125 -4.50 5.04 -2.02
C LEU A 125 -5.88 4.93 -2.70
N VAL A 126 -5.94 5.09 -4.02
CA VAL A 126 -7.19 4.98 -4.79
C VAL A 126 -7.73 3.55 -4.73
N SER A 127 -6.87 2.55 -4.87
CA SER A 127 -7.28 1.13 -4.86
C SER A 127 -7.82 0.66 -3.50
N ASP A 128 -7.55 1.40 -2.42
CA ASP A 128 -8.08 1.11 -1.08
C ASP A 128 -9.44 1.74 -0.79
N ILE A 129 -9.86 2.76 -1.53
CA ILE A 129 -11.15 3.46 -1.33
C ILE A 129 -12.33 2.48 -1.31
N PRO A 130 -12.49 1.53 -2.26
CA PRO A 130 -13.64 0.62 -2.25
C PRO A 130 -13.69 -0.26 -1.00
N ASN A 131 -12.53 -0.70 -0.50
CA ASN A 131 -12.43 -1.53 0.70
C ASN A 131 -12.80 -0.74 1.96
N ILE A 132 -12.37 0.52 2.04
CA ILE A 132 -12.70 1.42 3.15
C ILE A 132 -14.20 1.72 3.17
N LEU A 133 -14.80 2.04 2.02
CA LEU A 133 -16.23 2.35 1.90
C LEU A 133 -17.10 1.15 2.28
N ARG A 134 -16.78 -0.04 1.76
CA ARG A 134 -17.48 -1.29 2.10
C ARG A 134 -17.43 -1.58 3.61
N ARG A 135 -16.27 -1.38 4.25
CA ARG A 135 -16.13 -1.61 5.69
C ARG A 135 -16.90 -0.61 6.52
N ARG A 136 -16.94 0.67 6.11
CA ARG A 136 -17.78 1.68 6.79
C ARG A 136 -19.25 1.27 6.77
N SER A 137 -19.78 0.80 5.65
CA SER A 137 -21.18 0.33 5.56
C SER A 137 -21.46 -0.93 6.38
N GLU A 138 -20.46 -1.81 6.59
CA GLU A 138 -20.61 -3.02 7.43
C GLU A 138 -20.53 -2.70 8.94
N THR A 139 -19.99 -1.54 9.32
CA THR A 139 -19.82 -1.10 10.73
C THR A 139 -20.82 -0.04 11.19
N GLN A 140 -21.69 0.46 10.32
CA GLN A 140 -22.79 1.34 10.72
C GLN A 140 -24.01 0.48 11.13
N PRO A 141 -24.56 0.70 12.34
CA PRO A 141 -25.72 -0.05 12.85
C PRO A 141 -26.99 0.21 12.03
#